data_AF-A0A0S2W6B9-F1
#
_entry.id   AF-A0A0S2W6B9-F1
#
_cell.length_a   1.000
_cell.length_b   1.000
_cell.length_c   1.000
_cell.angle_alpha   90.00
_cell.angle_beta   90.00
_cell.angle_gamma   90.00
#
_symmetry.space_group_name_H-M   'P 1'
#
loop_
_entity.id
_entity.type
_entity.pdbx_description
1 polymer ?
#
loop_
_entity_poly.entity_id
_entity_poly.type
_entity_poly.pdbx_seq_one_letter_code
_entity_poly.pdbx_strand_id
1 'polypeptide(L)'
;MKEKSNMLALPCDCKCCMLVIEKTVWEDGDISYNISVQDSRYDHNYNTLWGKIKRAAKVLFGKPIYYNDLHLEGEESFHKLIKDMESLAKLKYFEGE
;
A
#
# COMPACT_ATOMS: atom_id res chain seq x y z
N MET A 1 17.79 12.71 -6.76
CA MET A 1 18.16 12.52 -5.34
C MET A 1 18.06 11.04 -5.05
N LYS A 2 18.94 10.48 -4.22
CA LYS A 2 18.80 9.08 -3.81
C LYS A 2 17.72 8.99 -2.72
N GLU A 3 16.94 7.92 -2.76
CA GLU A 3 15.85 7.67 -1.84
C GLU A 3 15.86 6.20 -1.42
N LYS A 4 15.35 5.92 -0.22
CA LYS A 4 15.08 4.57 0.24
C LYS A 4 13.64 4.49 0.70
N SER A 5 12.87 3.57 0.12
CA SER A 5 11.48 3.34 0.49
C SER A 5 11.29 1.94 1.08
N ASN A 6 10.35 1.82 2.00
CA ASN A 6 9.79 0.55 2.44
C ASN A 6 8.28 0.71 2.60
N MET A 7 7.53 -0.39 2.52
CA MET A 7 6.08 -0.36 2.57
C MET A 7 5.50 -1.44 3.49
N LEU A 8 4.40 -1.10 4.12
CA LEU A 8 3.50 -2.02 4.80
C LEU A 8 2.26 -2.20 3.94
N ALA A 9 1.91 -3.45 3.69
CA ALA A 9 0.73 -3.83 2.92
C ALA A 9 -0.18 -4.67 3.81
N LEU A 10 -1.39 -4.17 4.08
CA LEU A 10 -2.42 -4.88 4.83
C LEU A 10 -3.64 -5.12 3.93
N PRO A 11 -3.73 -6.28 3.27
CA PRO A 11 -4.88 -6.62 2.44
C PRO A 11 -6.10 -6.95 3.31
N CYS A 12 -7.28 -6.52 2.89
CA CYS A 12 -8.53 -6.95 3.52
C CYS A 12 -8.80 -8.45 3.28
N ASP A 13 -9.73 -9.01 4.04
CA ASP A 13 -10.03 -10.44 3.97
C ASP A 13 -10.64 -10.85 2.63
N CYS A 14 -11.49 -10.00 2.04
CA CYS A 14 -12.04 -10.19 0.68
C CYS A 14 -10.98 -10.07 -0.43
N LYS A 15 -9.74 -9.67 -0.11
CA LYS A 15 -8.68 -9.35 -1.07
C LYS A 15 -9.17 -8.41 -2.17
N CYS A 16 -10.02 -7.45 -1.81
CA CYS A 16 -10.61 -6.47 -2.73
C CYS A 16 -10.03 -5.06 -2.59
N CYS A 17 -9.31 -4.81 -1.50
CA CYS A 17 -8.53 -3.61 -1.23
C CYS A 17 -7.37 -3.93 -0.27
N MET A 18 -6.47 -2.99 -0.07
CA MET A 18 -5.38 -3.08 0.88
C MET A 18 -5.01 -1.69 1.39
N LEU A 19 -4.72 -1.59 2.67
CA LEU A 19 -4.01 -0.43 3.20
C LEU A 19 -2.55 -0.55 2.80
N VAL A 20 -1.99 0.52 2.26
CA VAL A 20 -0.57 0.66 1.96
C VAL A 20 -0.03 1.86 2.73
N ILE A 21 0.98 1.64 3.55
CA ILE A 21 1.75 2.69 4.23
C ILE A 21 3.17 2.61 3.72
N GLU A 22 3.59 3.61 2.96
CA GLU A 22 4.95 3.74 2.44
C GLU A 22 5.69 4.80 3.23
N LYS A 23 6.95 4.52 3.54
CA LYS A 23 7.87 5.52 4.08
C LYS A 23 9.02 5.68 3.11
N THR A 24 9.28 6.93 2.73
CA THR A 24 10.45 7.30 1.94
C THR A 24 11.38 8.15 2.80
N VAL A 25 12.65 7.78 2.81
CA VAL A 25 13.72 8.57 3.44
C VAL A 25 14.65 9.04 2.34
N TRP A 26 14.80 10.37 2.24
CA TRP A 26 15.64 11.04 1.28
C TRP A 26 17.06 11.24 1.83
N GLU A 27 18.03 11.39 0.93
CA GLU A 27 19.45 11.59 1.25
C GLU A 27 19.73 12.85 2.09
N ASP A 28 18.92 13.90 1.92
CA ASP A 28 18.97 15.14 2.71
C ASP A 28 18.34 15.00 4.11
N GLY A 29 17.86 13.80 4.44
CA GLY A 29 17.20 13.50 5.71
C GLY A 29 15.71 13.82 5.72
N ASP A 30 15.12 14.28 4.61
CA ASP A 30 13.67 14.43 4.52
C ASP A 30 12.97 13.07 4.63
N ILE A 31 11.82 13.04 5.29
CA ILE A 31 11.04 11.83 5.53
C ILE A 31 9.60 12.11 5.14
N SER A 32 9.10 11.33 4.18
CA SER A 32 7.70 11.35 3.80
C SER A 32 7.03 10.01 4.08
N TYR A 33 5.75 10.09 4.45
CA TYR A 33 4.88 8.94 4.59
C TYR A 33 3.72 9.10 3.61
N ASN A 34 3.41 8.04 2.88
CA ASN A 34 2.24 7.94 2.03
C ASN A 34 1.31 6.87 2.62
N ILE A 35 0.08 7.24 2.95
CA ILE A 35 -0.94 6.34 3.49
C ILE A 35 -2.09 6.30 2.50
N SER A 36 -2.38 5.13 1.95
CA SER A 36 -3.41 4.96 0.94
C SER A 36 -4.20 3.67 1.14
N VAL A 37 -5.49 3.71 0.82
CA VAL A 37 -6.29 2.50 0.61
C VAL A 37 -6.31 2.24 -0.88
N GLN A 38 -5.63 1.18 -1.30
CA GLN A 38 -5.51 0.78 -2.70
C GLN A 38 -6.45 -0.37 -2.99
N ASP A 39 -7.02 -0.41 -4.20
CA ASP A 39 -7.77 -1.57 -4.67
C ASP A 39 -6.76 -2.69 -4.99
N SER A 40 -6.99 -3.90 -4.46
CA SER A 40 -6.10 -5.07 -4.61
C SER A 40 -5.99 -5.59 -6.04
N ARG A 41 -6.72 -4.98 -6.98
CA ARG A 41 -6.57 -5.13 -8.44
C ARG A 41 -5.14 -5.01 -8.98
N TYR A 42 -4.17 -4.63 -8.17
CA TYR A 42 -2.78 -4.52 -8.59
C TYR A 42 -1.98 -5.83 -8.56
N ASP A 43 -2.41 -6.89 -7.85
CA ASP A 43 -1.49 -8.02 -7.58
C ASP A 43 -1.94 -9.44 -8.04
N HIS A 44 -3.00 -9.60 -8.84
CA HIS A 44 -3.38 -10.94 -9.35
C HIS A 44 -3.52 -10.97 -10.88
N ASN A 45 -2.43 -11.30 -11.60
CA ASN A 45 -2.45 -11.69 -13.02
C ASN A 45 -3.06 -10.67 -14.03
N TYR A 46 -3.00 -9.38 -13.70
CA TYR A 46 -3.59 -8.26 -14.46
C TYR A 46 -2.77 -7.79 -15.68
N ASN A 47 -1.54 -8.26 -15.86
CA ASN A 47 -0.67 -7.90 -17.00
C ASN A 47 -0.95 -8.70 -18.28
N THR A 48 -1.84 -9.70 -18.21
CA THR A 48 -2.37 -10.37 -19.40
C THR A 48 -3.16 -9.39 -20.27
N LEU A 49 -3.21 -9.64 -21.59
CA LEU A 49 -4.02 -8.83 -22.52
C LEU A 49 -5.48 -8.70 -22.05
N TRP A 50 -5.98 -9.77 -21.41
CA TRP A 50 -7.34 -9.84 -20.89
C TRP A 50 -7.56 -9.05 -19.61
N GLY A 51 -6.57 -8.99 -18.72
CA GLY A 51 -6.57 -8.09 -17.57
C GLY A 51 -6.63 -6.61 -17.99
N LYS A 52 -5.87 -6.23 -19.03
CA LYS A 52 -5.85 -4.86 -19.56
C LYS A 52 -7.21 -4.44 -20.14
N ILE A 53 -7.87 -5.31 -20.92
CA ILE A 53 -9.19 -5.02 -21.50
C ILE A 53 -10.27 -4.91 -20.41
N LYS A 54 -10.29 -5.82 -19.43
CA LYS A 54 -11.21 -5.73 -18.29
C LYS A 54 -11.04 -4.42 -17.49
N ARG A 55 -9.81 -3.92 -17.34
CA ARG A 55 -9.56 -2.61 -16.70
C ARG A 55 -10.11 -1.45 -17.52
N ALA A 56 -9.84 -1.42 -18.83
CA ALA A 56 -10.35 -0.36 -19.68
C ALA A 56 -11.88 -0.29 -19.59
N ALA A 57 -12.56 -1.44 -19.64
CA ALA A 57 -13.99 -1.51 -19.46
C ALA A 57 -14.45 -1.06 -18.06
N LYS A 58 -13.75 -1.45 -16.98
CA LYS A 58 -14.12 -1.07 -15.61
C LYS A 58 -13.81 0.38 -15.27
N VAL A 59 -12.85 1.02 -15.94
CA VAL A 59 -12.58 2.46 -15.83
C VAL A 59 -13.60 3.27 -16.63
N LEU A 60 -13.95 2.81 -17.83
CA LEU A 60 -14.91 3.49 -18.70
C LEU A 60 -16.37 3.31 -18.24
N PHE A 61 -16.69 2.18 -17.59
CA PHE A 61 -18.06 1.81 -17.25
C PHE A 61 -18.28 1.41 -15.79
N GLY A 62 -17.24 1.37 -14.96
CA GLY A 62 -17.35 1.05 -13.53
C GLY A 62 -17.30 2.31 -12.67
N LYS A 63 -17.97 2.28 -11.52
CA LYS A 63 -17.88 3.36 -10.52
C LYS A 63 -16.43 3.49 -10.02
N PRO A 64 -15.91 4.72 -9.83
CA PRO A 64 -14.67 4.94 -9.10
C PRO A 64 -14.82 4.33 -7.71
N ILE A 65 -13.91 3.44 -7.33
CA ILE A 65 -13.95 2.79 -6.03
C ILE A 65 -12.95 3.51 -5.13
N TYR A 66 -13.47 4.33 -4.23
CA TYR A 66 -12.73 4.97 -3.14
C TYR A 66 -13.34 4.48 -1.83
N TYR A 67 -12.68 3.49 -1.21
CA TYR A 67 -13.01 3.07 0.15
C TYR A 67 -12.13 3.90 1.10
N ASN A 68 -12.71 4.86 1.80
CA ASN A 68 -11.97 5.77 2.68
C ASN A 68 -11.76 5.22 4.09
N ASP A 69 -12.46 4.15 4.44
CA ASP A 69 -12.46 3.58 5.78
C ASP A 69 -11.80 2.19 5.78
N LEU A 70 -11.00 1.93 6.82
CA LEU A 70 -10.39 0.63 7.09
C LEU A 70 -11.08 0.02 8.31
N HIS A 71 -11.65 -1.18 8.12
CA HIS A 71 -12.15 -1.98 9.23
C HIS A 71 -11.13 -3.06 9.60
N LEU A 72 -10.81 -3.19 10.88
CA LEU A 72 -9.92 -4.21 11.42
C LEU A 72 -10.70 -5.04 12.43
N GLU A 73 -10.76 -6.36 12.20
CA GLU A 73 -11.42 -7.27 13.11
C GLU A 73 -10.44 -7.72 14.22
N GLY A 74 -10.78 -7.42 15.47
CA GLY A 74 -10.07 -7.88 16.67
C GLY A 74 -8.85 -7.04 17.09
N GLU A 75 -8.47 -7.16 18.36
CA GLU A 75 -7.32 -6.46 18.95
C GLU A 75 -5.98 -6.93 18.36
N GLU A 76 -5.88 -8.20 17.96
CA GLU A 76 -4.65 -8.77 17.39
C GLU A 76 -4.25 -8.07 16.10
N SER A 77 -5.21 -7.90 15.18
CA SER A 77 -5.01 -7.22 13.88
C SER A 77 -4.55 -5.78 14.07
N PHE A 78 -5.15 -5.07 15.03
CA PHE A 78 -4.78 -3.70 15.36
C PHE A 78 -3.36 -3.61 15.95
N HIS A 79 -3.03 -4.42 16.95
CA HIS A 79 -1.69 -4.42 17.56
C HIS A 79 -0.60 -4.82 16.57
N LYS A 80 -0.89 -5.76 15.67
CA LYS A 80 0.02 -6.11 14.58
C LYS A 80 0.29 -4.91 13.68
N LEU A 81 -0.74 -4.17 13.26
CA LEU A 81 -0.57 -2.96 12.44
C LEU A 81 0.30 -1.91 13.15
N ILE A 82 0.07 -1.66 14.44
CA ILE A 82 0.88 -0.73 15.22
C ILE A 82 2.35 -1.16 15.25
N LYS A 83 2.63 -2.43 15.54
CA LYS A 83 4.00 -2.96 15.57
C LYS A 83 4.71 -2.85 14.21
N ASP A 84 3.98 -3.12 13.14
CA ASP A 84 4.48 -3.00 11.77
C ASP A 84 4.82 -1.53 11.46
N MET A 85 3.96 -0.58 11.85
CA MET A 85 4.19 0.86 11.72
C MET A 85 5.39 1.35 12.54
N GLU A 86 5.59 0.87 13.76
CA GLU A 86 6.77 1.17 14.58
C GLU A 86 8.06 0.69 13.91
N SER A 87 8.03 -0.49 13.29
CA SER A 87 9.15 -1.03 12.53
C SER A 87 9.47 -0.14 11.32
N LEU A 88 8.44 0.27 10.57
CA LEU A 88 8.58 1.19 9.44
C LEU A 88 9.15 2.55 9.88
N ALA A 89 8.67 3.09 11.00
CA ALA A 89 9.14 4.34 11.57
C ALA A 89 10.63 4.31 11.93
N LYS A 90 11.19 3.13 12.26
CA LYS A 90 12.62 2.94 12.57
C LYS A 90 13.51 2.84 11.33
N LEU A 91 12.95 2.73 10.11
CA LEU A 91 13.74 2.74 8.87
C LEU A 91 14.57 4.02 8.77
N LYS A 92 15.88 3.88 8.54
CA LYS A 92 16.80 4.99 8.31
C LYS A 92 17.40 4.89 6.92
N TYR A 93 17.84 6.04 6.42
CA TYR A 93 18.79 6.07 5.31
C TYR A 93 20.09 5.40 5.79
N PHE A 94 20.60 4.43 5.04
CA PHE A 94 21.90 3.82 5.28
C PHE A 94 22.70 4.02 3.99
N GLU A 95 23.73 4.86 4.04
CA GLU A 95 24.75 4.89 3.00
C GLU A 95 25.69 3.71 3.20
N GLY A 96 25.73 2.80 2.21
CA GLY A 96 26.69 1.71 2.15
C GLY A 96 26.04 0.38 1.76
N GLU A 97 26.15 0.02 0.48
CA GLU A 97 27.23 -0.87 0.02
C GLU A 97 27.90 -0.24 -1.21
#